data_AF-A0A7S3Z366-F1
#
_entry.id   AF-A0A7S3Z366-F1
#
_cell.length_a   1.000
_cell.length_b   1.000
_cell.length_c   1.000
_cell.angle_alpha   90.00
_cell.angle_beta   90.00
_cell.angle_gamma   90.00
#
_symmetry.space_group_name_H-M   'P 1'
#
loop_
_entity.id
_entity.type
_entity.pdbx_description
1 polymer ?
#
loop_
_entity_poly.entity_id
_entity_poly.type
_entity_poly.pdbx_seq_one_letter_code
_entity_poly.pdbx_strand_id
1 'polypeptide(L)'
;VRAQEKGVNSDYRRALVETTYSIAAALAFGLFLYIARGQTAGLEFFSGYLVEESLSVDNLFVFLLLFDYFQVPLGSQKRVLQWGFLGALASRGLFIGLGSVALQNFKPVTLVSIDIFTSKNTDKSNTKDRTKSTNDSTHTHTNTQIDRQA
;
A
#
# COMPACT_ATOMS: atom_id res chain seq x y z
N VAL A 1 -48.92 -6.14 -8.22
CA VAL A 1 -47.76 -6.02 -9.15
C VAL A 1 -47.27 -4.57 -9.27
N ARG A 2 -48.09 -3.57 -9.65
CA ARG A 2 -47.68 -2.15 -9.81
C ARG A 2 -47.19 -1.40 -8.55
N ALA A 3 -47.55 -1.85 -7.35
CA ALA A 3 -47.10 -1.22 -6.09
C ALA A 3 -45.69 -1.64 -5.65
N GLN A 4 -45.25 -2.85 -6.00
CA GLN A 4 -43.90 -3.37 -5.71
C GLN A 4 -42.86 -2.73 -6.64
N GLU A 5 -43.23 -2.40 -7.87
CA GLU A 5 -42.33 -1.77 -8.87
C GLU A 5 -41.91 -0.34 -8.47
N LYS A 6 -42.79 0.42 -7.80
CA LYS A 6 -42.47 1.79 -7.37
C LYS A 6 -41.48 1.85 -6.21
N GLY A 7 -41.55 0.93 -5.25
CA GLY A 7 -40.64 0.89 -4.09
C GLY A 7 -39.21 0.49 -4.47
N VAL A 8 -39.08 -0.49 -5.37
CA VAL A 8 -37.78 -0.94 -5.85
C VAL A 8 -37.04 0.17 -6.62
N ASN A 9 -37.73 0.92 -7.48
CA ASN A 9 -37.12 2.00 -8.25
C ASN A 9 -36.62 3.17 -7.38
N SER A 10 -37.29 3.47 -6.25
CA SER A 10 -36.81 4.49 -5.32
C SER A 10 -35.54 4.07 -4.58
N ASP A 11 -35.45 2.80 -4.20
CA ASP A 11 -34.29 2.28 -3.46
C ASP A 11 -33.03 2.24 -4.33
N TYR A 12 -33.15 1.82 -5.60
CA TYR A 12 -32.03 1.86 -6.55
C TYR A 12 -31.50 3.26 -6.81
N ARG A 13 -32.40 4.23 -7.01
CA ARG A 13 -32.00 5.63 -7.24
C ARG A 13 -31.30 6.21 -6.02
N ARG A 14 -31.76 5.86 -4.83
CA ARG A 14 -31.12 6.29 -3.59
C ARG A 14 -29.75 5.66 -3.40
N ALA A 15 -29.61 4.35 -3.63
CA ALA A 15 -28.33 3.66 -3.57
C ALA A 15 -27.31 4.24 -4.56
N LEU A 16 -27.76 4.57 -5.78
CA LEU A 16 -26.94 5.25 -6.79
C LEU A 16 -26.51 6.65 -6.35
N VAL A 17 -27.41 7.44 -5.76
CA VAL A 17 -27.07 8.78 -5.28
C VAL A 17 -26.08 8.70 -4.11
N GLU A 18 -26.27 7.78 -3.16
CA GLU A 18 -25.37 7.61 -2.02
C GLU A 18 -23.96 7.17 -2.44
N THR A 19 -23.86 6.21 -3.35
CA THR A 19 -22.56 5.75 -3.89
C THR A 19 -21.88 6.85 -4.72
N THR A 20 -22.63 7.50 -5.61
CA THR A 20 -22.10 8.60 -6.43
C THR A 20 -21.62 9.75 -5.56
N TYR A 21 -22.38 10.13 -4.53
CA TYR A 21 -22.00 11.20 -3.60
C TYR A 21 -20.72 10.86 -2.84
N SER A 22 -20.58 9.62 -2.38
CA SER A 22 -19.40 9.17 -1.63
C SER A 22 -18.14 9.15 -2.49
N ILE A 23 -18.23 8.63 -3.72
CA ILE A 23 -17.12 8.63 -4.69
C ILE A 23 -16.75 10.07 -5.05
N ALA A 24 -17.73 10.93 -5.33
CA ALA A 24 -17.48 12.32 -5.66
C ALA A 24 -16.80 13.07 -4.50
N ALA A 25 -17.21 12.83 -3.26
CA ALA A 25 -16.58 13.41 -2.08
C ALA A 25 -15.13 12.96 -1.91
N ALA A 26 -14.84 11.66 -2.11
CA ALA A 26 -13.47 11.13 -2.07
C ALA A 26 -12.59 11.74 -3.17
N LEU A 27 -13.09 11.84 -4.39
CA LEU A 27 -12.37 12.46 -5.51
C LEU A 27 -12.09 13.96 -5.26
N ALA A 28 -13.09 14.69 -4.75
CA ALA A 28 -12.94 16.10 -4.41
C ALA A 28 -11.88 16.30 -3.32
N PHE A 29 -11.87 15.45 -2.29
CA PHE A 29 -10.88 15.49 -1.23
C PHE A 29 -9.47 15.13 -1.72
N GLY A 30 -9.34 14.11 -2.58
CA GLY A 30 -8.06 13.75 -3.19
C GLY A 30 -7.50 14.86 -4.08
N LEU A 31 -8.35 15.55 -4.85
CA LEU A 31 -7.95 16.70 -5.66
C LEU A 31 -7.57 17.90 -4.77
N PHE A 32 -8.31 18.13 -3.68
CA PHE A 32 -7.96 19.14 -2.69
C PHE A 32 -6.57 18.85 -2.08
N LEU A 33 -6.27 17.61 -1.72
CA LEU A 33 -4.94 17.21 -1.24
C LEU A 33 -3.86 17.41 -2.30
N TYR A 34 -4.14 17.10 -3.56
CA TYR A 34 -3.20 17.30 -4.66
C TYR A 34 -2.78 18.78 -4.78
N ILE A 35 -3.73 19.72 -4.65
CA ILE A 35 -3.46 21.16 -4.74
C ILE A 35 -2.81 21.68 -3.44
N ALA A 36 -3.29 21.24 -2.27
CA ALA A 36 -2.86 21.78 -0.99
C ALA A 36 -1.53 21.20 -0.48
N ARG A 37 -1.23 19.94 -0.78
CA ARG A 37 -0.07 19.18 -0.27
C ARG A 37 0.85 18.65 -1.37
N GLY A 38 0.52 18.93 -2.63
CA GLY A 38 1.31 18.53 -3.80
C GLY A 38 0.98 17.14 -4.33
N GLN A 39 1.64 16.78 -5.44
CA GLN A 39 1.35 15.58 -6.22
C GLN A 39 1.51 14.28 -5.44
N THR A 40 2.54 14.17 -4.59
CA THR A 40 2.82 12.95 -3.81
C THR A 40 1.67 12.61 -2.87
N ALA A 41 1.20 13.59 -2.09
CA ALA A 41 0.10 13.37 -1.13
C ALA A 41 -1.23 13.05 -1.82
N GLY A 42 -1.51 13.68 -2.96
CA GLY A 42 -2.70 13.35 -3.75
C GLY A 42 -2.66 11.92 -4.30
N LEU A 43 -1.51 11.50 -4.85
CA LEU A 43 -1.34 10.14 -5.37
C LEU A 43 -1.36 9.07 -4.28
N GLU A 44 -0.77 9.34 -3.11
CA GLU A 44 -0.87 8.45 -1.95
C GLU A 44 -2.32 8.27 -1.49
N PHE A 45 -3.10 9.35 -1.44
CA PHE A 45 -4.53 9.27 -1.12
C PHE A 45 -5.30 8.46 -2.15
N PHE A 46 -5.14 8.75 -3.44
CA PHE A 46 -5.87 8.00 -4.49
C PHE A 46 -5.46 6.54 -4.55
N SER A 47 -4.17 6.25 -4.37
CA SER A 47 -3.66 4.88 -4.29
C SER A 47 -4.28 4.15 -3.09
N GLY A 48 -4.29 4.78 -1.92
CA GLY A 48 -4.93 4.24 -0.72
C GLY A 48 -6.43 4.01 -0.92
N TYR A 49 -7.15 5.01 -1.42
CA TYR A 49 -8.59 4.91 -1.69
C TYR A 49 -8.93 3.77 -2.65
N LEU A 50 -8.20 3.64 -3.76
CA LEU A 50 -8.43 2.55 -4.72
C LEU A 50 -8.11 1.19 -4.12
N VAL A 51 -7.04 1.08 -3.32
CA VAL A 51 -6.69 -0.16 -2.63
C VAL A 51 -7.76 -0.55 -1.62
N GLU A 52 -8.26 0.40 -0.83
CA GLU A 52 -9.33 0.14 0.14
C GLU A 52 -10.64 -0.31 -0.54
N GLU A 53 -11.08 0.39 -1.60
CA GLU A 53 -12.29 0.05 -2.35
C GLU A 53 -12.15 -1.29 -3.08
N SER A 54 -11.02 -1.56 -3.74
CA SER A 54 -10.79 -2.82 -4.46
C SER A 54 -10.88 -4.01 -3.51
N LEU A 55 -10.39 -3.84 -2.29
CA LEU A 55 -10.31 -4.89 -1.29
C LEU A 55 -11.67 -5.10 -0.58
N SER A 56 -12.56 -4.11 -0.62
CA SER A 56 -13.99 -4.27 -0.31
C SER A 56 -14.72 -5.08 -1.40
N VAL A 57 -14.45 -4.76 -2.68
CA VAL A 57 -15.06 -5.43 -3.85
C VAL A 57 -14.62 -6.88 -3.99
N ASP A 58 -13.35 -7.19 -3.70
CA ASP A 58 -12.81 -8.56 -3.70
C ASP A 58 -13.64 -9.50 -2.81
N ASN A 59 -13.98 -9.01 -1.60
CA ASN A 59 -14.81 -9.76 -0.66
C ASN A 59 -16.25 -9.95 -1.17
N LEU A 60 -16.85 -8.93 -1.78
CA LEU A 60 -18.19 -9.04 -2.37
C LEU A 60 -18.22 -10.05 -3.53
N PHE A 61 -17.18 -10.07 -4.36
CA PHE A 61 -17.12 -10.94 -5.53
C PHE A 61 -17.17 -12.44 -5.16
N VAL A 62 -16.41 -12.84 -4.14
CA VAL A 62 -16.46 -14.22 -3.62
C VAL A 62 -17.87 -14.60 -3.17
N PHE A 63 -18.58 -13.71 -2.47
CA PHE A 63 -19.96 -13.98 -2.08
C PHE A 63 -20.91 -14.09 -3.27
N LEU A 64 -20.75 -13.25 -4.30
CA LEU A 64 -21.55 -13.35 -5.51
C LEU A 64 -21.35 -14.68 -6.23
N LEU A 65 -20.10 -15.15 -6.38
CA LEU A 65 -19.80 -16.46 -6.94
C LEU A 65 -20.39 -17.60 -6.11
N LEU A 66 -20.33 -17.48 -4.77
CA LEU A 66 -20.84 -18.50 -3.88
C LEU A 66 -22.37 -18.58 -3.91
N PHE A 67 -23.06 -17.44 -3.98
CA PHE A 67 -24.51 -17.40 -4.16
C PHE A 67 -24.96 -17.98 -5.50
N ASP A 68 -24.20 -17.71 -6.56
CA ASP A 68 -24.44 -18.28 -7.88
C ASP A 68 -24.27 -19.81 -7.87
N TYR A 69 -23.16 -20.29 -7.31
CA TYR A 69 -22.86 -21.73 -7.21
C TYR A 69 -23.91 -22.50 -6.42
N PHE A 70 -24.38 -21.97 -5.28
CA PHE A 70 -25.40 -22.60 -4.44
C PHE A 70 -26.85 -22.25 -4.82
N GLN A 71 -27.07 -21.46 -5.87
CA GLN A 71 -28.37 -20.94 -6.30
C GLN A 71 -29.23 -20.42 -5.16
N VAL A 72 -28.64 -19.55 -4.33
CA VAL A 72 -29.30 -19.06 -3.10
C VAL A 72 -30.48 -18.15 -3.46
N PRO A 73 -31.71 -18.43 -2.97
CA PRO A 73 -32.88 -17.61 -3.27
C PRO A 73 -32.77 -16.19 -2.66
N LEU A 74 -33.27 -15.18 -3.40
CA LEU A 74 -33.13 -13.75 -3.06
C LEU A 74 -33.62 -13.37 -1.64
N GLY A 75 -34.61 -14.09 -1.12
CA GLY A 75 -35.18 -13.84 0.22
C GLY A 75 -34.25 -14.21 1.39
N SER A 76 -33.26 -15.08 1.18
CA SER A 76 -32.28 -15.48 2.19
C SER A 76 -30.90 -14.84 1.97
N GLN A 77 -30.63 -14.29 0.79
CA GLN A 77 -29.33 -13.73 0.42
C GLN A 77 -28.82 -12.67 1.41
N LYS A 78 -29.69 -11.77 1.90
CA LYS A 78 -29.30 -10.74 2.89
C LYS A 78 -28.81 -11.35 4.22
N ARG A 79 -29.46 -12.44 4.68
CA ARG A 79 -29.09 -13.13 5.92
C ARG A 79 -27.80 -13.91 5.74
N VAL A 80 -27.67 -14.65 4.64
CA VAL A 80 -26.44 -15.40 4.34
C VAL A 80 -25.26 -14.46 4.15
N LEU A 81 -25.46 -13.32 3.49
CA LEU A 81 -24.43 -12.31 3.28
C LEU A 81 -23.94 -11.70 4.60
N GLN A 82 -24.82 -11.48 5.58
CA GLN A 82 -24.42 -10.99 6.90
C GLN A 82 -23.53 -11.98 7.65
N TRP A 83 -23.91 -13.26 7.69
CA TRP A 83 -23.11 -14.30 8.34
C TRP A 83 -21.80 -14.58 7.59
N GLY A 84 -21.85 -14.56 6.26
CA GLY A 84 -20.67 -14.71 5.39
C GLY A 84 -19.69 -13.57 5.56
N PHE A 85 -20.15 -12.32 5.50
CA PHE A 85 -19.33 -11.13 5.70
C PHE A 85 -18.66 -11.13 7.08
N LEU A 86 -19.39 -11.49 8.13
CA LEU A 86 -18.83 -11.57 9.48
C LEU A 86 -17.77 -12.66 9.59
N GLY A 87 -17.99 -13.82 8.96
CA GLY A 87 -17.02 -14.91 8.88
C GLY A 87 -15.76 -14.54 8.08
N ALA A 88 -15.92 -13.85 6.95
CA ALA A 88 -14.80 -13.38 6.12
C ALA A 88 -13.99 -12.27 6.82
N LEU A 89 -14.66 -11.35 7.52
CA LEU A 89 -13.98 -10.32 8.31
C LEU A 89 -13.19 -10.96 9.46
N ALA A 90 -13.75 -11.98 10.12
CA ALA A 90 -13.07 -12.73 11.16
C ALA A 90 -11.88 -13.53 10.62
N SER A 91 -12.03 -14.22 9.48
CA SER A 91 -10.93 -14.97 8.86
C SER A 91 -9.81 -14.02 8.43
N ARG A 92 -10.16 -12.86 7.87
CA ARG A 92 -9.20 -11.81 7.52
C ARG A 92 -8.43 -11.31 8.74
N GLY A 93 -9.13 -11.02 9.84
CA GLY A 93 -8.48 -10.64 11.10
C GLY A 93 -7.54 -11.74 11.62
N LEU A 94 -7.97 -13.00 11.52
CA LEU A 94 -7.17 -14.16 11.93
C LEU A 94 -5.92 -14.32 11.06
N PHE A 95 -6.05 -14.27 9.74
CA PHE A 95 -4.92 -14.38 8.80
C PHE A 95 -3.93 -13.23 8.95
N ILE A 96 -4.40 -11.99 9.18
CA ILE A 96 -3.51 -10.85 9.45
C ILE A 96 -2.77 -11.06 10.78
N GLY A 97 -3.47 -11.50 11.83
CA GLY A 97 -2.86 -11.79 13.14
C GLY A 97 -1.82 -12.90 13.07
N LEU A 98 -2.17 -14.04 12.46
CA LEU A 98 -1.28 -15.17 12.24
C LEU A 98 -0.11 -14.81 11.33
N GLY A 99 -0.37 -14.08 10.24
CA GLY A 99 0.64 -13.59 9.30
C GLY A 99 1.65 -12.65 9.97
N SER A 100 1.19 -11.77 10.86
CA SER A 100 2.06 -10.90 11.65
C SER A 100 3.00 -11.69 12.57
N VAL A 101 2.48 -12.73 13.24
CA VAL A 101 3.31 -13.63 14.08
C VAL A 101 4.28 -14.45 13.22
N ALA A 102 3.82 -14.98 12.09
CA ALA A 102 4.66 -15.72 11.16
C ALA A 102 5.82 -14.86 10.64
N LEU A 103 5.57 -13.60 10.27
CA LEU A 103 6.60 -12.65 9.83
C LEU A 103 7.58 -12.25 10.94
N GLN A 104 7.17 -12.23 12.21
CA GLN A 104 8.08 -11.96 13.32
C GLN A 104 9.21 -12.99 13.42
N ASN A 105 8.97 -14.25 13.02
CA ASN A 105 10.02 -15.27 12.96
C ASN A 105 11.04 -15.05 11.83
N PHE A 106 10.69 -14.25 10.80
CA PHE A 106 11.60 -13.89 9.69
C PHE A 106 12.33 -12.55 9.89
N LYS A 107 11.97 -11.75 10.90
CA LYS A 107 12.68 -10.51 11.26
C LYS A 107 14.20 -10.64 11.40
N PRO A 108 14.78 -11.70 12.02
CA PRO A 108 16.24 -11.82 12.08
C PRO A 108 16.88 -11.99 10.70
N VAL A 109 16.20 -12.59 9.72
CA VAL A 109 16.74 -12.76 8.36
C VAL A 109 16.73 -11.43 7.57
N THR A 110 15.70 -10.59 7.76
CA THR A 110 15.63 -9.27 7.09
C THR A 110 16.62 -8.27 7.70
N LEU A 111 16.81 -8.26 9.02
CA LEU A 111 17.82 -7.39 9.64
C LEU A 111 19.25 -7.82 9.28
N VAL A 112 19.54 -9.13 9.31
CA VAL A 112 20.87 -9.64 8.91
C VAL A 112 21.20 -9.29 7.46
N SER A 113 20.23 -9.33 6.54
CA SER A 113 20.47 -8.95 5.15
C SER A 113 20.70 -7.44 4.97
N ILE A 114 19.98 -6.59 5.72
CA ILE A 114 20.23 -5.13 5.75
C ILE A 114 21.59 -4.82 6.36
N ASP A 115 21.97 -5.49 7.45
CA ASP A 115 23.26 -5.31 8.13
C ASP A 115 24.43 -5.78 7.26
N ILE A 116 24.32 -6.93 6.59
CA ILE A 116 25.34 -7.43 5.66
C ILE A 116 25.53 -6.46 4.48
N PHE A 117 24.44 -5.93 3.93
CA PHE A 117 24.50 -4.99 2.80
C PHE A 117 25.04 -3.61 3.21
N THR A 118 24.60 -3.10 4.35
CA THR A 118 25.05 -1.80 4.92
C THR A 118 26.52 -1.85 5.36
N SER A 119 26.94 -2.96 5.97
CA SER A 119 28.32 -3.15 6.44
C SER A 119 29.33 -3.19 5.27
N LYS A 120 28.97 -3.83 4.14
CA LYS A 120 29.84 -3.88 2.95
C LYS A 120 30.01 -2.54 2.22
N ASN A 121 29.06 -1.62 2.34
CA ASN A 121 29.10 -0.34 1.63
C ASN A 121 29.83 0.77 2.42
N THR A 122 30.10 0.55 3.71
CA THR A 122 30.72 1.54 4.61
C THR A 122 32.26 1.45 4.62
N ASP A 123 32.84 0.29 4.29
CA ASP A 123 34.30 0.10 4.25
C ASP A 123 34.93 0.63 2.93
N LYS A 124 34.18 0.55 1.82
CA LYS A 124 34.66 1.02 0.51
C LYS A 124 34.79 2.55 0.40
N SER A 125 34.07 3.33 1.20
CA SER A 125 34.21 4.80 1.22
C SER A 125 35.47 5.25 1.96
N ASN A 126 35.73 4.70 3.15
CA ASN A 126 36.84 5.11 4.01
C ASN A 126 38.23 4.76 3.41
N THR A 127 38.35 3.62 2.73
CA THR A 127 39.62 3.22 2.07
C THR A 127 39.94 4.05 0.81
N LYS A 128 38.91 4.54 0.10
CA LYS A 128 39.10 5.36 -1.10
C LYS A 128 39.58 6.79 -0.77
N ASP A 129 39.16 7.32 0.38
CA ASP A 129 39.62 8.63 0.85
C ASP A 129 41.04 8.58 1.43
N ARG A 130 41.39 7.47 2.11
CA ARG A 130 42.75 7.23 2.64
C ARG A 130 43.82 7.11 1.55
N THR A 131 43.49 6.46 0.43
CA THR A 131 44.42 6.32 -0.70
C THR A 131 44.57 7.62 -1.48
N LYS A 132 43.51 8.44 -1.59
CA LYS A 132 43.58 9.76 -2.24
C LYS A 132 44.41 10.78 -1.45
N SER A 133 44.25 10.84 -0.12
CA SER A 133 45.01 11.75 0.74
C SER A 133 46.53 11.47 0.73
N THR A 134 46.91 10.18 0.68
CA THR A 134 48.33 9.77 0.59
C THR A 134 48.96 10.15 -0.75
N ASN A 135 48.20 10.06 -1.85
CA ASN A 135 48.71 10.39 -3.18
C ASN A 135 48.86 11.90 -3.40
N ASP A 136 47.92 12.72 -2.92
CA ASP A 136 48.01 14.19 -3.05
C ASP A 136 49.17 14.79 -2.23
N SER A 137 49.49 14.19 -1.08
CA SER A 137 50.63 14.62 -0.24
C SER A 137 51.98 14.33 -0.92
N THR A 138 52.07 13.24 -1.68
CA THR A 138 53.31 12.83 -2.36
C THR A 138 53.59 13.70 -3.60
N HIS A 139 52.55 14.12 -4.33
CA HIS A 139 52.70 15.03 -5.47
C HIS A 139 52.99 16.49 -5.05
N THR A 140 52.52 16.92 -3.88
CA THR A 140 52.76 18.30 -3.40
C THR A 140 54.20 18.47 -2.86
N HIS A 141 54.75 17.46 -2.20
CA HIS A 141 56.12 17.52 -1.67
C HIS A 141 57.21 17.34 -2.74
N THR A 142 56.92 16.64 -3.84
CA THR A 142 57.87 16.49 -4.95
C THR A 142 57.97 17.76 -5.81
N ASN A 143 56.84 18.41 -6.12
CA ASN A 143 56.86 19.63 -6.93
C ASN A 143 57.50 20.83 -6.19
N THR A 144 57.31 20.92 -4.87
CA THR A 144 57.91 21.99 -4.06
C THR A 144 59.43 21.84 -3.86
N GLN A 145 59.98 20.62 -4.02
CA GLN A 145 61.42 20.41 -3.95
C GLN A 145 62.12 20.60 -5.30
N ILE A 146 61.45 20.33 -6.42
CA ILE A 146 62.00 20.58 -7.76
C ILE A 146 62.10 22.10 -8.03
N ASP A 147 61.13 22.90 -7.59
CA ASP A 147 61.14 24.37 -7.76
C ASP A 147 62.16 25.11 -6.86
N ARG A 148 62.77 24.41 -5.89
CA ARG A 148 63.88 24.94 -5.08
C ARG A 148 65.26 24.55 -5.60
N GLN A 149 65.33 23.70 -6.63
CA GLN A 149 66.57 23.21 -7.23
C GLN A 149 66.76 23.66 -8.69
N ALA A 150 65.80 24.40 -9.26
CA ALA A 150 65.90 25.10 -10.54
C ALA A 150 66.17 26.60 -10.31
#